data_AF-T0G8C2-F1
#
_entry.id   AF-T0G8C2-F1
#
_cell.length_a   1.000
_cell.length_b   1.000
_cell.length_c   1.000
_cell.angle_alpha   90.00
_cell.angle_beta   90.00
_cell.angle_gamma   90.00
#
_symmetry.space_group_name_H-M   'P 1'
#
loop_
_entity.id
_entity.type
_entity.pdbx_description
1 polymer ?
#
loop_
_entity_poly.entity_id
_entity_poly.type
_entity_poly.pdbx_seq_one_letter_code
_entity_poly.pdbx_strand_id
1 'polypeptide(L)'
;MAYELPDHGASYEIWQAACADLSRVRFTIPAMEEGFGIIQDDEALQYFGKSLHKANPDLAIAALRFRYEKWAEAWDNGVDLKKKHPDVYRSLAERPLTPEDFNIFPAFEDAED
;
A
#
# COMPACT_ATOMS: atom_id res chain seq x y z
N MET A 1 12.82 13.20 4.13
CA MET A 1 11.57 13.81 3.67
C MET A 1 10.57 12.69 3.61
N ALA A 2 9.43 12.84 4.29
CA ALA A 2 8.36 11.85 4.25
C ALA A 2 7.95 11.62 2.79
N TYR A 3 7.73 10.36 2.42
CA TYR A 3 7.10 10.03 1.16
C TYR A 3 5.62 10.38 1.29
N GLU A 4 5.25 11.52 0.75
CA GLU A 4 3.87 11.97 0.72
C GLU A 4 3.18 11.32 -0.47
N LEU A 5 2.06 10.64 -0.21
CA LEU A 5 1.18 10.21 -1.28
C LEU A 5 0.65 11.47 -1.98
N PRO A 6 0.47 11.44 -3.30
CA PRO A 6 -0.13 12.56 -4.01
C PRO A 6 -1.50 12.88 -3.43
N ASP A 7 -1.83 14.17 -3.37
CA ASP A 7 -3.17 14.60 -3.01
C ASP A 7 -4.20 14.11 -4.04
N HIS A 8 -5.47 14.00 -3.64
CA HIS A 8 -6.56 13.59 -4.52
C HIS A 8 -6.67 14.46 -5.80
N GLY A 9 -6.25 15.72 -5.75
CA GLY A 9 -6.23 16.63 -6.90
C GLY A 9 -4.93 16.62 -7.73
N ALA A 10 -3.98 15.74 -7.42
CA ALA A 10 -2.72 15.65 -8.16
C ALA A 10 -2.94 15.11 -9.59
N SER A 11 -2.10 15.52 -10.52
CA SER A 11 -2.21 15.07 -11.91
C SER A 11 -1.96 13.57 -12.03
N TYR A 12 -2.49 12.98 -13.12
CA TYR A 12 -2.28 11.57 -13.46
C TYR A 12 -0.78 11.20 -13.47
N GLU A 13 0.08 12.07 -14.00
CA GLU A 13 1.53 11.82 -14.07
C GLU A 13 2.17 11.70 -12.67
N ILE A 14 1.73 12.52 -11.71
CA ILE A 14 2.21 12.48 -10.33
C ILE A 14 1.74 11.19 -9.65
N TRP A 15 0.48 10.82 -9.84
CA TRP A 15 -0.05 9.55 -9.36
C TRP A 15 0.66 8.35 -9.98
N GLN A 16 0.95 8.39 -11.28
CA GLN A 16 1.68 7.34 -11.98
C GLN A 16 3.11 7.18 -11.45
N ALA A 17 3.81 8.29 -11.19
CA ALA A 17 5.13 8.27 -10.57
C ALA A 17 5.08 7.67 -9.16
N ALA A 18 4.09 8.07 -8.35
CA ALA A 18 3.92 7.54 -7.00
C ALA A 18 3.60 6.03 -7.00
N CYS A 19 2.74 5.59 -7.91
CA CYS A 19 2.45 4.16 -8.11
C CYS A 19 3.72 3.40 -8.51
N ALA A 20 4.52 3.96 -9.41
CA ALA A 20 5.77 3.36 -9.85
C ALA A 20 6.75 3.18 -8.68
N ASP A 21 6.87 4.16 -7.79
CA ASP A 21 7.75 4.08 -6.63
C ASP A 21 7.24 3.08 -5.58
N LEU A 22 5.95 3.10 -5.27
CA LEU A 22 5.33 2.14 -4.33
C LEU A 22 5.40 0.69 -4.85
N SER A 23 5.31 0.50 -6.17
CA SER A 23 5.42 -0.81 -6.81
C SER A 23 6.80 -1.46 -6.65
N ARG A 24 7.84 -0.65 -6.39
CA ARG A 24 9.19 -1.15 -6.17
C ARG A 24 9.36 -1.78 -4.79
N VAL A 25 8.51 -1.41 -3.83
CA VAL A 25 8.52 -1.98 -2.49
C VAL A 25 7.77 -3.30 -2.48
N ARG A 26 8.44 -4.34 -2.00
CA ARG A 26 7.89 -5.69 -1.80
C ARG A 26 8.11 -6.12 -0.37
N PHE A 27 7.19 -6.90 0.16
CA PHE A 27 7.27 -7.46 1.50
C PHE A 27 7.24 -8.98 1.40
N THR A 28 7.90 -9.64 2.35
CA THR A 28 7.54 -11.02 2.66
C THR A 28 6.21 -10.99 3.43
N ILE A 29 5.42 -12.07 3.36
CA ILE A 29 4.18 -12.17 4.15
C ILE A 29 4.42 -11.87 5.64
N PRO A 30 5.44 -12.44 6.31
CA PRO A 30 5.69 -12.15 7.73
C PRO A 30 5.97 -10.67 8.00
N ALA A 31 6.75 -10.00 7.14
CA ALA A 31 7.03 -8.58 7.29
C ALA A 31 5.77 -7.73 7.10
N MET A 32 4.94 -8.06 6.11
CA MET A 32 3.67 -7.36 5.92
C MET A 32 2.75 -7.52 7.14
N GLU A 33 2.65 -8.73 7.71
CA GLU A 33 1.82 -9.01 8.87
C GLU A 33 2.32 -8.33 10.15
N GLU A 34 3.64 -8.34 10.37
CA GLU A 34 4.26 -7.57 11.46
C GLU A 34 3.94 -6.09 11.32
N GLY A 35 4.14 -5.54 10.11
CA GLY A 35 3.82 -4.16 9.78
C GLY A 35 2.34 -3.81 9.99
N PHE A 36 1.41 -4.71 9.62
CA PHE A 36 -0.03 -4.52 9.86
C PHE A 36 -0.35 -4.52 11.35
N GLY A 37 0.34 -5.33 12.16
CA GLY A 37 0.14 -5.37 13.61
C GLY A 37 0.55 -4.09 14.33
N ILE A 38 1.46 -3.32 13.75
CA ILE A 38 1.99 -2.06 14.31
C ILE A 38 1.56 -0.82 13.51
N ILE A 39 0.61 -0.96 12.57
CA ILE A 39 0.28 0.09 11.59
C ILE A 39 -0.25 1.38 12.23
N GLN A 40 -0.81 1.28 13.44
CA GLN A 40 -1.34 2.40 14.21
C GLN A 40 -0.32 3.02 15.19
N ASP A 41 0.83 2.36 15.40
CA ASP A 41 1.91 2.85 16.25
C ASP A 41 2.97 3.52 15.38
N ASP A 42 2.90 4.84 15.27
CA ASP A 42 3.79 5.61 14.39
C ASP A 42 5.27 5.45 14.76
N GLU A 43 5.62 5.28 16.05
CA GLU A 43 7.02 5.11 16.47
C GLU A 43 7.55 3.74 16.05
N ALA A 44 6.77 2.69 16.32
CA ALA A 44 7.10 1.32 15.91
C ALA A 44 7.16 1.20 14.38
N LEU A 45 6.21 1.82 13.68
CA LEU A 45 6.13 1.81 12.22
C LEU A 45 7.33 2.52 11.56
N GLN A 46 7.78 3.63 12.15
CA GLN A 46 8.98 4.34 11.71
C GLN A 46 10.25 3.50 11.92
N TYR A 47 10.36 2.79 13.04
CA TYR A 47 11.46 1.86 13.27
C TYR A 47 11.43 0.70 12.27
N PHE A 48 10.26 0.13 12.01
CA PHE A 48 10.04 -0.94 11.04
C PHE A 48 10.37 -0.51 9.61
N GLY A 49 9.92 0.67 9.17
CA GLY A 49 10.28 1.23 7.86
C GLY A 49 11.79 1.36 7.68
N LYS A 50 12.51 1.80 8.72
CA LYS A 50 13.98 1.90 8.72
C LYS A 50 14.68 0.54 8.67
N SER A 51 14.10 -0.49 9.30
CA SER A 51 14.66 -1.84 9.27
C SER A 51 14.52 -2.48 7.88
N LEU A 52 13.40 -2.23 7.20
CA LEU A 52 13.11 -2.76 5.87
C LEU A 52 13.82 -2.01 4.74
N HIS A 53 13.84 -0.68 4.80
CA HIS A 53 14.31 0.15 3.68
C HIS A 53 15.13 1.35 4.16
N LYS A 54 16.37 1.09 4.60
CA LYS A 54 17.28 2.11 5.17
C LYS A 54 17.44 3.38 4.33
N ALA A 55 17.42 3.26 3.00
CA ALA A 55 17.60 4.40 2.09
C ALA A 55 16.34 5.27 1.94
N ASN A 56 15.15 4.70 2.18
CA ASN A 56 13.87 5.40 2.04
C ASN A 56 12.80 4.71 2.89
N PRO A 57 12.82 4.90 4.21
CA PRO A 57 11.90 4.26 5.14
C PRO A 57 10.46 4.71 4.90
N ASP A 58 10.27 5.97 4.52
CA ASP A 58 8.94 6.54 4.32
C ASP A 58 8.22 5.92 3.13
N LEU A 59 8.94 5.60 2.05
CA LEU A 59 8.38 4.85 0.92
C LEU A 59 7.91 3.44 1.34
N ALA A 60 8.67 2.76 2.20
CA ALA A 60 8.27 1.45 2.73
C ALA A 60 7.02 1.56 3.62
N ILE A 61 6.93 2.60 4.45
CA ILE A 61 5.75 2.84 5.29
C ILE A 61 4.52 3.16 4.44
N ALA A 62 4.65 4.03 3.43
CA ALA A 62 3.56 4.36 2.52
C ALA A 62 3.07 3.11 1.76
N ALA A 63 4.00 2.30 1.26
CA ALA A 63 3.69 1.04 0.58
C ALA A 63 3.00 0.01 1.49
N LEU A 64 3.35 -0.01 2.78
CA LEU A 64 2.71 -0.87 3.78
C LEU A 64 1.30 -0.38 4.13
N ARG A 65 1.13 0.93 4.36
CA ARG A 65 -0.19 1.55 4.64
C ARG A 65 -1.19 1.30 3.51
N PHE A 66 -0.76 1.50 2.27
CA PHE A 66 -1.60 1.19 1.12
C PHE A 66 -2.06 -0.28 1.10
N ARG A 67 -1.15 -1.23 1.34
CA ARG A 67 -1.52 -2.65 1.41
C ARG A 67 -2.45 -2.96 2.57
N TYR A 68 -2.26 -2.29 3.71
CA TYR A 68 -3.14 -2.42 4.87
C TYR A 68 -4.56 -1.96 4.53
N GLU A 69 -4.71 -0.82 3.86
CA GLU A 69 -6.01 -0.31 3.40
C GLU A 69 -6.74 -1.32 2.50
N LYS A 70 -6.05 -1.92 1.53
CA LYS A 70 -6.65 -2.96 0.66
C LYS A 70 -7.09 -4.19 1.43
N TRP A 71 -6.28 -4.63 2.39
CA TRP A 71 -6.63 -5.77 3.22
C TRP A 71 -7.81 -5.45 4.15
N ALA A 72 -7.81 -4.27 4.76
CA ALA A 72 -8.87 -3.78 5.64
C ALA A 72 -10.20 -3.64 4.89
N GLU A 73 -10.19 -3.05 3.69
CA GLU A 73 -11.38 -2.93 2.85
C GLU A 73 -11.96 -4.29 2.47
N ALA A 74 -11.12 -5.26 2.09
CA ALA A 74 -11.58 -6.62 1.81
C ALA A 74 -12.20 -7.27 3.07
N TRP A 75 -11.59 -7.04 4.24
CA TRP A 75 -12.09 -7.53 5.51
C TRP A 75 -13.44 -6.92 5.88
N ASP A 76 -13.61 -5.60 5.72
CA ASP A 76 -14.85 -4.86 5.98
C ASP A 76 -15.99 -5.32 5.06
N ASN A 77 -15.66 -5.75 3.83
CA ASN A 77 -16.59 -6.40 2.91
C ASN A 77 -16.84 -7.89 3.22
N GLY A 78 -16.34 -8.42 4.33
CA GLY A 78 -16.54 -9.82 4.76
C GLY A 78 -15.67 -10.86 4.02
N VAL A 79 -14.62 -10.40 3.36
CA VAL A 79 -13.68 -11.24 2.61
C VAL A 79 -12.38 -11.40 3.39
N ASP A 80 -12.24 -12.55 4.07
CA ASP A 80 -10.96 -12.97 4.64
C ASP A 80 -10.01 -13.41 3.52
N LEU A 81 -9.20 -12.48 3.01
CA LEU A 81 -8.22 -12.76 1.94
C LEU A 81 -7.26 -13.90 2.32
N LYS A 82 -6.88 -14.03 3.59
CA LYS A 82 -5.93 -15.08 4.02
C LYS A 82 -6.53 -16.47 3.85
N LYS A 83 -7.82 -16.63 4.10
CA LYS A 83 -8.51 -17.93 4.03
C LYS A 83 -9.17 -18.20 2.69
N LYS A 84 -9.84 -17.19 2.13
CA LYS A 84 -10.67 -17.34 0.92
C LYS A 84 -9.87 -17.12 -0.37
N HIS A 85 -8.85 -16.27 -0.34
CA HIS A 85 -8.05 -15.89 -1.52
C HIS A 85 -6.54 -15.78 -1.19
N PRO A 86 -5.90 -16.87 -0.74
CA PRO A 86 -4.52 -16.84 -0.28
C PRO A 86 -3.53 -16.36 -1.35
N ASP A 87 -3.83 -16.61 -2.63
CA ASP A 87 -3.02 -16.16 -3.75
C ASP A 87 -3.06 -14.64 -3.90
N VAL A 88 -4.24 -14.03 -3.71
CA VAL A 88 -4.42 -12.57 -3.73
C VAL A 88 -3.69 -11.94 -2.54
N TYR A 89 -3.80 -12.56 -1.35
CA TYR A 89 -3.10 -12.10 -0.16
C TYR A 89 -1.58 -12.16 -0.30
N ARG A 90 -1.04 -13.28 -0.82
CA ARG A 90 0.38 -13.41 -1.14
C ARG A 90 0.81 -12.35 -2.16
N SER A 91 0.00 -12.17 -3.20
CA SER A 91 0.29 -11.20 -4.23
C SER A 91 0.31 -9.77 -3.65
N LEU A 92 -0.62 -9.41 -2.76
CA LEU A 92 -0.59 -8.11 -2.08
C LEU A 92 0.76 -7.84 -1.39
N ALA A 93 1.40 -8.86 -0.81
CA ALA A 93 2.72 -8.73 -0.19
C ALA A 93 3.87 -8.67 -1.21
N GLU A 94 3.91 -9.63 -2.15
CA GLU A 94 5.14 -10.01 -2.85
C GLU A 94 5.26 -9.44 -4.27
N ARG A 95 4.16 -9.10 -4.95
CA ARG A 95 4.23 -8.47 -6.28
C ARG A 95 4.37 -6.96 -6.17
N PRO A 96 4.95 -6.34 -7.22
CA PRO A 96 4.76 -4.92 -7.46
C PRO A 96 3.27 -4.57 -7.44
N LEU A 97 2.92 -3.47 -6.78
CA LEU A 97 1.60 -2.87 -6.91
C LEU A 97 1.43 -2.42 -8.36
N THR A 98 0.33 -2.82 -9.00
CA THR A 98 -0.02 -2.34 -10.33
C THR A 98 -0.95 -1.13 -10.20
N PRO A 99 -1.05 -0.26 -11.24
CA PRO A 99 -2.07 0.80 -11.27
C PRO A 99 -3.50 0.29 -10.97
N GLU A 100 -3.79 -0.96 -11.31
CA GLU A 100 -5.07 -1.62 -11.01
C GLU A 100 -5.29 -1.83 -9.50
N ASP A 101 -4.23 -2.09 -8.72
CA ASP A 101 -4.34 -2.18 -7.26
C ASP A 101 -4.68 -0.80 -6.65
N PHE A 102 -4.29 0.31 -7.31
CA PHE A 102 -4.66 1.68 -6.95
C PHE A 102 -6.06 2.07 -7.42
N ASN A 103 -6.70 1.29 -8.28
CA ASN A 103 -8.00 1.58 -8.87
C ASN A 103 -9.19 1.37 -7.92
N ILE A 104 -8.96 1.55 -6.62
CA ILE A 104 -10.01 1.72 -5.60
C ILE A 104 -10.09 3.20 -5.18
N PHE A 105 -9.73 4.12 -6.08
CA PHE A 105 -10.37 5.42 -6.09
C PHE A 105 -11.68 5.22 -6.84
N PRO A 106 -12.85 5.21 -6.18
CA PRO A 106 -14.10 5.30 -6.90
C PRO A 106 -14.07 6.65 -7.60
N ALA A 107 -14.08 6.64 -8.93
CA ALA A 107 -14.17 7.84 -9.76
C ALA A 107 -12.86 8.67 -9.76
N PHE A 108 -12.13 8.77 -10.88
CA PHE A 108 -12.44 9.83 -11.84
C PHE A 108 -13.93 10.18 -11.82
N GLU A 109 -14.34 10.94 -10.80
CA GLU A 109 -15.48 11.84 -10.95
C GLU A 109 -15.06 12.64 -12.19
N ASP A 110 -15.81 12.46 -13.26
CA ASP A 110 -15.61 13.07 -14.57
C ASP A 110 -14.78 12.21 -15.56
N ALA A 111 -15.36 11.16 -16.15
CA ALA A 111 -16.16 11.28 -17.39
C ALA A 111 -17.09 12.52 -17.52
N GLU A 112 -16.55 13.73 -17.36
CA GLU A 112 -17.10 15.01 -17.82
C GLU A 112 -15.90 15.67 -18.55
N ASP A 113 -15.87 15.93 -19.86
CA ASP A 113 -16.83 15.94 -20.97
C ASP A 113 -16.32 15.09 -22.15
#